data_AF-A0A7C9GEN5-F1
#
_entry.id   AF-A0A7C9GEN5-F1
#
_cell.length_a   1.000
_cell.length_b   1.000
_cell.length_c   1.000
_cell.angle_alpha   90.00
_cell.angle_beta   90.00
_cell.angle_gamma   90.00
#
_symmetry.space_group_name_H-M   'P 1'
#
loop_
_entity.id
_entity.type
_entity.pdbx_description
1 polymer ?
#
loop_
_entity_poly.entity_id
_entity_poly.type
_entity_poly.pdbx_seq_one_letter_code
_entity_poly.pdbx_strand_id
1 'polypeptide(L)' 'NRIITNLGVLDVVPGGLAIVECATGVTEADLRAATEATIVN' A
#
# COMPACT_ATOMS: atom_id res chain seq x y z
N ASN A 1 -0.63 -3.66 -12.59
CA ASN A 1 -0.24 -2.22 -12.48
C ASN A 1 0.35 -1.98 -11.11
N ARG A 2 1.39 -1.15 -11.00
CA ARG A 2 2.13 -0.91 -9.75
C ARG A 2 2.22 0.58 -9.44
N ILE A 3 2.09 0.94 -8.17
CA ILE A 3 2.15 2.29 -7.65
C ILE A 3 3.32 2.35 -6.65
N ILE A 4 4.23 3.30 -6.84
CA ILE A 4 5.38 3.52 -5.95
C ILE A 4 5.22 4.90 -5.32
N THR A 5 5.28 4.95 -3.99
CA THR A 5 5.13 6.17 -3.20
C THR A 5 6.29 6.32 -2.22
N ASN A 6 6.36 7.45 -1.51
CA ASN A 6 7.28 7.63 -0.39
C ASN A 6 6.94 6.75 0.82
N LEU A 7 5.74 6.15 0.86
CA LEU A 7 5.29 5.27 1.95
C LEU A 7 5.56 3.79 1.67
N GLY A 8 5.59 3.40 0.40
CA GLY A 8 5.81 2.02 0.00
C GLY A 8 5.36 1.72 -1.43
N VAL A 9 5.38 0.43 -1.75
CA VAL A 9 4.99 -0.13 -3.04
C VAL A 9 3.64 -0.83 -2.91
N LEU A 10 2.69 -0.45 -3.75
CA LEU A 10 1.37 -1.06 -3.83
C LEU A 10 1.11 -1.63 -5.22
N ASP A 11 0.57 -2.84 -5.28
CA ASP A 11 0.09 -3.44 -6.52
C ASP A 11 -1.44 -3.32 -6.62
N VAL A 12 -1.90 -2.95 -7.81
CA VAL A 12 -3.33 -2.91 -8.12
C VAL A 12 -3.77 -4.32 -8.46
N VAL A 13 -4.67 -4.87 -7.64
CA VAL A 13 -5.21 -6.22 -7.77
C VAL A 13 -6.74 -6.16 -7.87
N PRO A 14 -7.40 -7.22 -8.37
CA PRO A 14 -8.86 -7.28 -8.32
C PRO A 14 -9.35 -7.11 -6.87
N GLY A 15 -10.19 -6.10 -6.64
CA GLY A 15 -10.76 -5.80 -5.31
C GLY A 15 -10.01 -4.75 -4.49
N GLY A 16 -8.86 -4.24 -4.93
CA GLY A 16 -8.18 -3.16 -4.22
C GLY A 16 -6.68 -3.04 -4.48
N LEU A 17 -5.96 -2.62 -3.45
CA LEU A 17 -4.50 -2.50 -3.45
C LEU A 17 -3.89 -3.53 -2.51
N ALA A 18 -2.84 -4.22 -2.96
CA ALA A 18 -2.03 -5.08 -2.12
C ALA A 18 -0.74 -4.34 -1.72
N ILE A 19 -0.39 -4.38 -0.43
CA ILE A 19 0.89 -3.85 0.04
C ILE A 19 1.98 -4.87 -0.31
N VAL A 20 2.97 -4.44 -1.10
CA VAL A 20 4.09 -5.29 -1.49
C VAL A 20 5.30 -5.04 -0.60
N GLU A 21 5.58 -3.77 -0.31
CA GLU A 21 6.75 -3.35 0.47
C GLU A 21 6.46 -2.04 1.18
N CYS A 22 6.91 -1.91 2.43
CA CYS A 22 6.86 -0.66 3.19
C CYS A 22 8.21 0.06 3.10
N ALA A 23 8.18 1.39 3.01
CA ALA A 23 9.41 2.17 3.10
C ALA A 23 10.03 2.07 4.50
N THR A 24 11.34 2.36 4.61
CA THR A 24 12.05 2.34 5.90
C THR A 24 11.39 3.27 6.91
N GLY A 25 10.98 2.71 8.06
CA GLY A 25 10.31 3.45 9.12
C GLY A 25 8.81 3.66 8.91
N VAL A 26 8.22 3.10 7.86
CA VAL A 26 6.78 3.08 7.59
C VAL A 26 6.24 1.69 7.94
N THR A 27 5.09 1.65 8.62
CA THR A 27 4.38 0.41 8.92
C THR A 27 3.19 0.21 7.98
N GLU A 28 2.67 -1.02 7.90
CA GLU A 28 1.44 -1.27 7.15
C GLU A 28 0.24 -0.48 7.71
N ALA A 29 0.25 -0.19 9.02
CA ALA A 29 -0.79 0.64 9.64
C ALA A 29 -0.75 2.07 9.11
N ASP A 30 0.45 2.63 8.89
CA ASP A 30 0.62 3.96 8.30
C ASP A 30 0.11 3.98 6.85
N LEU A 31 0.41 2.94 6.07
CA LEU A 31 -0.12 2.78 4.71
C LEU A 31 -1.65 2.71 4.68
N ARG A 32 -2.27 1.99 5.62
CA ARG A 32 -3.73 1.90 5.74
C ARG A 32 -4.36 3.20 6.20
N ALA A 33 -3.71 3.94 7.09
CA ALA A 33 -4.19 5.23 7.55
C ALA A 33 -4.10 6.31 6.45
N ALA A 34 -3.08 6.24 5.59
CA ALA A 34 -2.85 7.20 4.52
C ALA A 34 -3.60 6.87 3.21
N THR A 35 -4.22 5.69 3.09
CA THR A 35 -4.83 5.21 1.85
C THR A 35 -6.33 5.05 2.00
N GLU A 36 -7.11 5.81 1.22
CA GLU A 36 -8.58 5.70 1.19
C GLU A 36 -9.09 4.46 0.44
N ALA A 37 -8.28 3.93 -0.48
CA ALA A 37 -8.62 2.72 -1.24
C ALA A 37 -8.62 1.47 -0.35
N THR A 38 -9.45 0.49 -0.72
CA THR A 38 -9.48 -0.80 -0.02
C THR A 38 -8.14 -1.52 -0.16
N ILE A 39 -7.46 -1.74 0.97
CA ILE A 39 -6.24 -2.55 1.03
C ILE A 39 -6.60 -4.00 1.34
N VAL A 40 -6.26 -4.89 0.41
CA VAL A 40 -6.46 -6.34 0.53
C VAL A 40 -5.17 -7.02 1.00
N ASN A 41 -5.31 -8.05 1.83
CA ASN A 41 -4.21 -8.87 2.37
C ASN A 41 -4.00 -10.13 1.53
#